data_AF-R7NH99-F1
#
_entry.id   AF-R7NH99-F1
#
_cell.length_a   1.000
_cell.length_b   1.000
_cell.length_c   1.000
_cell.angle_alpha   90.00
_cell.angle_beta   90.00
_cell.angle_gamma   90.00
#
_symmetry.space_group_name_H-M   'P 1'
#
loop_
_entity.id
_entity.type
_entity.pdbx_description
1 polymer ?
#
loop_
_entity_poly.entity_id
_entity_poly.type
_entity_poly.pdbx_seq_one_letter_code
_entity_poly.pdbx_strand_id
1 'polypeptide(L)' 'MELHEWVHKYVNDEETQEKLNKWDMLIAKNQFTELGKQERNIEIAKNMLKDGISKDKISRYTGLSVEEIEKLKEED' A
#
# COMPACT_ATOMS: atom_id res chain seq x y z
N MET A 1 12.31 6.27 17.34
CA MET A 1 12.53 4.84 17.62
C MET A 1 11.18 4.29 18.00
N GLU A 2 10.59 3.53 17.08
CA GLU A 2 9.29 2.88 17.30
C GLU A 2 9.44 1.80 18.37
N LEU A 3 8.33 1.43 19.04
CA LEU A 3 8.36 0.41 20.09
C LEU A 3 8.98 -0.91 19.59
N HIS A 4 8.71 -1.31 18.34
CA HIS A 4 9.27 -2.55 17.77
C HIS A 4 10.80 -2.49 17.62
N GLU A 5 11.35 -1.36 17.15
CA GLU A 5 12.79 -1.16 16.99
C GLU A 5 13.50 -1.19 18.35
N TRP A 6 12.86 -0.63 19.38
CA TRP A 6 13.39 -0.66 20.74
C TRP A 6 13.42 -2.09 21.30
N VAL A 7 12.33 -2.85 21.16
CA VAL A 7 12.27 -4.24 21.68
C VAL A 7 13.32 -5.11 20.97
N HIS A 8 13.45 -5.02 19.63
CA HIS A 8 14.49 -5.77 18.91
C HIS A 8 15.90 -5.49 19.41
N LYS A 9 16.19 -4.23 19.76
CA LYS A 9 17.52 -3.79 20.16
C LYS A 9 17.89 -4.18 21.60
N TYR A 10 16.92 -4.26 22.50
CA TYR A 10 17.18 -4.36 23.94
C TYR A 10 16.67 -5.65 24.59
N VAL A 11 15.81 -6.42 23.92
CA VAL A 11 15.27 -7.70 24.42
C VAL A 11 15.95 -8.85 23.66
N ASN A 12 16.61 -9.76 24.37
CA ASN A 12 17.41 -10.84 23.76
C ASN A 12 16.89 -12.25 24.09
N ASP A 13 15.63 -12.40 24.50
CA ASP A 13 15.05 -13.72 24.68
C ASP A 13 14.57 -14.29 23.33
N GLU A 14 14.92 -15.56 23.09
CA GLU A 14 14.71 -16.25 21.82
C GLU A 14 13.22 -16.32 21.45
N GLU A 15 12.35 -16.58 22.43
CA GLU A 15 10.91 -16.68 22.20
C GLU A 15 10.31 -15.34 21.75
N THR A 16 10.69 -14.23 22.38
CA THR A 16 10.23 -12.89 21.97
C THR A 16 10.79 -12.51 20.62
N GLN A 17 12.06 -12.77 20.34
CA GLN A 17 12.65 -12.50 19.02
C GLN A 17 11.97 -13.31 17.91
N GLU A 18 11.62 -14.58 18.14
CA GLU A 18 10.87 -15.39 17.17
C GLU A 18 9.47 -14.81 16.89
N LYS A 19 8.76 -14.37 17.95
CA LYS A 19 7.45 -13.73 17.81
C LYS A 19 7.54 -12.40 17.06
N LEU A 20 8.56 -11.60 17.35
CA LEU A 20 8.80 -10.32 16.67
C LEU A 20 9.10 -10.54 15.18
N ASN A 21 9.97 -11.48 14.84
CA ASN A 21 10.28 -11.81 13.44
C ASN A 21 9.03 -12.25 12.66
N LYS A 22 8.14 -13.03 13.28
CA LYS A 22 6.85 -13.40 12.68
C LYS A 22 5.95 -12.17 12.47
N TRP A 23 5.95 -11.24 13.41
CA TRP A 23 5.17 -10.02 13.31
C TRP A 23 5.69 -9.07 12.23
N ASP A 24 7.01 -8.89 12.13
CA ASP A 24 7.65 -8.13 11.06
C ASP A 24 7.33 -8.72 9.68
N MET A 25 7.37 -10.05 9.56
CA MET A 25 6.99 -10.73 8.32
C MET A 25 5.51 -10.53 7.97
N LEU A 26 4.61 -10.51 8.96
CA LEU A 26 3.19 -10.21 8.75
C LEU A 26 2.97 -8.75 8.31
N ILE A 27 3.66 -7.80 8.95
CA ILE A 27 3.61 -6.38 8.58
C ILE A 27 4.09 -6.21 7.15
N ALA A 28 5.27 -6.75 6.82
CA ALA A 28 5.83 -6.66 5.48
C ALA A 28 4.87 -7.26 4.44
N LYS A 29 4.34 -8.46 4.69
CA LYS A 29 3.37 -9.09 3.79
C LYS A 29 2.13 -8.24 3.54
N ASN A 30 1.57 -7.65 4.59
CA ASN A 30 0.41 -6.78 4.47
C ASN A 30 0.74 -5.51 3.68
N GLN A 31 1.87 -4.86 3.95
CA GLN A 31 2.34 -3.69 3.20
C GLN A 31 2.52 -4.01 1.71
N PHE A 32 3.20 -5.11 1.37
CA PHE A 32 3.36 -5.53 -0.03
C PHE A 32 2.02 -5.81 -0.71
N THR A 33 1.08 -6.42 0.01
CA THR A 33 -0.26 -6.71 -0.53
C THR A 33 -1.04 -5.42 -0.81
N GLU A 34 -1.00 -4.44 0.10
CA GLU A 34 -1.69 -3.17 -0.08
C GLU A 34 -1.03 -2.31 -1.18
N LEU A 35 0.31 -2.28 -1.25
CA LEU A 35 1.04 -1.63 -2.34
C LEU A 35 0.66 -2.22 -3.71
N GLY A 36 0.63 -3.55 -3.84
CA GLY A 36 0.24 -4.19 -5.10
C GLY A 36 -1.21 -3.92 -5.50
N LYS A 37 -2.14 -3.80 -4.54
CA LYS A 37 -3.52 -3.36 -4.81
C LYS A 37 -3.57 -1.91 -5.27
N GLN A 38 -2.81 -1.02 -4.63
CA GLN A 38 -2.73 0.39 -5.01
C GLN A 38 -2.15 0.57 -6.41
N GLU A 39 -1.03 -0.08 -6.72
CA GLU A 39 -0.40 -0.06 -8.06
C GLU A 39 -1.38 -0.56 -9.13
N ARG A 40 -2.04 -1.70 -8.90
CA ARG A 40 -3.07 -2.23 -9.81
C ARG A 40 -4.22 -1.24 -10.02
N ASN A 41 -4.71 -0.61 -8.96
CA ASN A 41 -5.80 0.35 -9.05
C ASN A 41 -5.40 1.62 -9.83
N ILE A 42 -4.14 2.05 -9.69
CA ILE A 42 -3.55 3.15 -10.47
C ILE A 42 -3.47 2.78 -11.96
N GLU A 43 -2.97 1.59 -12.31
CA GLU A 43 -2.89 1.13 -13.70
C GLU A 43 -4.28 1.05 -14.36
N ILE A 44 -5.27 0.50 -13.64
CA ILE A 44 -6.66 0.45 -14.11
C ILE A 44 -7.19 1.88 -14.33
N ALA A 45 -6.96 2.79 -13.38
CA ALA A 45 -7.40 4.18 -13.51
C ALA A 45 -6.75 4.88 -14.71
N LYS A 46 -5.44 4.70 -14.95
CA LYS A 46 -4.72 5.25 -16.12
C LYS A 46 -5.34 4.74 -17.43
N ASN A 47 -5.61 3.45 -17.54
CA ASN A 47 -6.23 2.87 -18.74
C ASN A 47 -7.67 3.39 -18.94
N MET A 48 -8.48 3.46 -17.88
CA MET A 48 -9.84 3.98 -17.96
C MET A 48 -9.88 5.47 -18.31
N LEU A 49 -8.89 6.27 -17.87
CA LEU A 49 -8.74 7.66 -18.31
C LEU A 49 -8.43 7.76 -19.80
N LYS A 50 -7.54 6.89 -20.31
CA LYS A 50 -7.19 6.81 -21.75
C LYS A 50 -8.42 6.43 -22.59
N ASP A 51 -9.31 5.61 -22.04
CA ASP A 51 -10.60 5.25 -22.66
C ASP A 51 -11.70 6.33 -22.50
N GLY A 52 -11.39 7.47 -21.87
CA GLY A 52 -12.31 8.59 -21.71
C GLY A 52 -13.39 8.38 -20.65
N ILE A 53 -13.21 7.43 -19.73
CA ILE A 53 -14.14 7.20 -18.63
C ILE A 53 -14.07 8.37 -17.61
N SER A 54 -15.23 8.79 -17.09
CA SER A 54 -15.29 9.90 -16.13
C SER A 54 -14.61 9.57 -14.81
N LYS A 55 -13.94 10.56 -14.21
CA LYS A 55 -13.23 10.43 -12.93
C LYS A 55 -14.12 9.91 -11.80
N ASP A 56 -15.40 10.32 -11.74
CA ASP A 56 -16.36 9.82 -10.75
C ASP A 56 -16.62 8.32 -10.88
N LYS A 57 -16.65 7.78 -12.12
CA LYS A 57 -16.79 6.34 -12.35
C LYS A 57 -15.50 5.63 -11.98
N ILE A 58 -14.35 6.15 -12.40
CA ILE A 58 -13.04 5.58 -12.06
C ILE A 58 -12.89 5.48 -10.55
N SER A 59 -13.16 6.57 -9.81
CA SER A 59 -13.11 6.62 -8.36
C SER A 59 -13.97 5.54 -7.70
N ARG A 60 -15.21 5.36 -8.18
CA ARG A 60 -16.11 4.30 -7.67
C ARG A 60 -15.59 2.88 -7.90
N TYR A 61 -14.87 2.63 -9.00
CA TYR A 61 -14.41 1.28 -9.35
C TYR A 61 -13.03 0.94 -8.79
N THR A 62 -12.13 1.93 -8.69
CA THR A 62 -10.76 1.72 -8.22
C THR A 62 -10.57 2.06 -6.75
N GLY A 63 -11.52 2.77 -6.14
CA GLY A 63 -11.42 3.27 -4.76
C GLY A 63 -10.45 4.44 -4.60
N LEU A 64 -9.85 4.94 -5.69
CA LEU A 64 -9.03 6.15 -5.67
C LEU A 64 -9.91 7.38 -5.54
N SER A 65 -9.42 8.40 -4.85
CA SER A 65 -10.05 9.72 -4.83
C SER A 65 -9.93 10.41 -6.20
N VAL A 66 -10.83 11.37 -6.45
CA VAL A 66 -10.77 12.16 -7.69
C VAL A 66 -9.46 12.95 -7.78
N GLU A 67 -8.93 13.42 -6.64
CA GLU A 67 -7.65 14.13 -6.54
C GLU A 67 -6.46 13.24 -6.94
N GLU A 68 -6.44 11.98 -6.49
CA GLU A 68 -5.42 11.00 -6.90
C GLU A 68 -5.51 10.73 -8.40
N ILE A 69 -6.73 10.56 -8.94
CA ILE A 69 -6.96 10.33 -10.37
C ILE A 69 -6.50 11.53 -11.22
N GLU A 70 -6.62 12.75 -10.72
CA GLU A 70 -6.18 13.96 -11.42
C GLU A 70 -4.67 14.00 -11.61
N LYS A 71 -3.91 13.62 -10.57
CA LYS A 71 -2.44 13.56 -10.63
C LYS A 71 -1.94 12.53 -11.63
N LEU A 72 -2.70 11.46 -11.89
CA LEU A 72 -2.32 10.44 -12.88
C LEU A 72 -2.22 10.98 -14.32
N LYS A 73 -2.88 12.11 -14.62
CA LYS A 73 -2.86 12.72 -15.95
C LYS A 73 -1.62 13.59 -16.19
N GLU A 74 -0.92 13.97 -15.14
CA GLU A 74 0.28 14.82 -15.20
C GLU A 74 1.57 14.00 -15.40
N GLU A 75 1.48 12.67 -15.37
CA GLU A 75 2.62 11.74 -15.43
C GLU A 75 2.84 11.05 -16.80
N ASP A 76 2.05 11.37 -17.84
CA ASP A 76 2.26 10.92 -19.24
C ASP A 76 3.10 11.95 -20.02
#